data_AF-A0A1I7B2I5-F1
#
_entry.id   AF-A0A1I7B2I5-F1
#
_cell.length_a   1.000
_cell.length_b   1.000
_cell.length_c   1.000
_cell.angle_alpha   90.00
_cell.angle_beta   90.00
_cell.angle_gamma   90.00
#
_symmetry.space_group_name_H-M   'P 1'
#
loop_
_entity.id
_entity.type
_entity.pdbx_description
1 polymer ?
#
loop_
_entity_poly.entity_id
_entity_poly.type
_entity_poly.pdbx_seq_one_letter_code
_entity_poly.pdbx_strand_id
1 'polypeptide(L)'
;MRTYHPRLSEAKTWDYIEKRYIANWQDVHERLVELIRHIKSSDYKDRLYGSTSMDKLVISIYNPIDYDKEVLHITFDTWTRKWNFKYFAMPFQKPQFVRTYDEEQGIEKFDNFIKMLKWQKITSL
;
A
#
# COMPACT_ATOMS: atom_id res chain seq x y z
N MET A 1 -24.73 18.95 -0.40
CA MET A 1 -23.58 18.10 -0.78
C MET A 1 -22.41 18.44 0.12
N ARG A 2 -21.67 17.45 0.64
CA ARG A 2 -20.41 17.72 1.36
C ARG A 2 -19.31 17.97 0.33
N THR A 3 -18.61 19.10 0.42
CA THR A 3 -17.44 19.40 -0.40
C THR A 3 -16.29 18.51 0.05
N TYR A 4 -15.74 17.73 -0.89
CA TYR A 4 -14.58 16.88 -0.62
C TYR A 4 -13.30 17.73 -0.58
N HIS A 5 -12.49 17.51 0.46
CA HIS A 5 -11.15 18.09 0.59
C HIS A 5 -10.15 16.92 0.63
N PRO A 6 -9.35 16.73 -0.45
CA PRO A 6 -8.36 15.66 -0.52
C PRO A 6 -7.36 15.69 0.63
N ARG A 7 -6.97 14.52 1.13
CA ARG A 7 -5.88 14.39 2.11
C ARG A 7 -4.63 13.97 1.37
N LEU A 8 -4.00 14.94 0.72
CA LEU A 8 -2.86 14.73 -0.14
C LEU A 8 -1.55 14.57 0.65
N SER A 9 -0.72 13.64 0.20
CA SER A 9 0.69 13.56 0.55
C SER A 9 1.49 13.29 -0.71
N GLU A 10 2.63 13.97 -0.85
CA GLU A 10 3.63 13.59 -1.84
C GLU A 10 4.09 12.15 -1.61
N ALA A 11 4.20 11.39 -2.70
CA ALA A 11 4.79 10.08 -2.67
C ALA A 11 6.26 10.17 -2.22
N LYS A 12 6.73 9.11 -1.58
CA LYS A 12 8.14 8.94 -1.22
C LYS A 12 8.75 7.86 -2.09
N THR A 13 10.08 7.93 -2.26
CA THR A 13 10.81 6.85 -2.92
C THR A 13 10.67 5.56 -2.11
N TRP A 14 10.66 4.42 -2.79
CA TRP A 14 10.60 3.13 -2.12
C TRP A 14 11.78 2.91 -1.16
N ASP A 15 12.97 3.41 -1.49
CA ASP A 15 14.14 3.39 -0.60
C ASP A 15 13.92 4.18 0.68
N TYR A 16 13.30 5.36 0.59
CA TYR A 16 12.96 6.15 1.75
C TYR A 16 11.97 5.41 2.65
N ILE A 17 10.94 4.79 2.06
CA ILE A 17 9.91 4.04 2.78
C ILE A 17 10.52 2.84 3.49
N GLU A 18 11.35 2.04 2.80
CA GLU A 18 12.06 0.90 3.37
C GLU A 18 12.92 1.33 4.57
N LYS A 19 13.77 2.36 4.36
CA LYS A 19 14.64 2.89 5.42
C LYS A 19 13.85 3.36 6.63
N ARG A 20 12.69 4.00 6.42
CA ARG A 20 11.82 4.48 7.49
C ARG A 20 11.24 3.33 8.32
N TYR A 21 10.82 2.24 7.68
CA TYR A 21 10.33 1.07 8.41
C TYR A 21 11.42 0.39 9.23
N ILE A 22 12.62 0.23 8.67
CA ILE A 22 13.77 -0.35 9.39
C ILE A 22 14.15 0.53 10.59
N ALA A 23 14.33 1.83 10.37
CA ALA A 23 14.84 2.74 11.40
C ALA A 23 13.86 2.96 12.57
N ASN A 24 12.56 3.06 12.29
CA ASN A 24 11.58 3.43 13.31
C ASN A 24 11.09 2.25 14.15
N TRP A 25 11.26 1.02 13.66
CA TRP A 25 10.56 -0.14 14.23
C TRP A 25 11.47 -1.32 14.56
N GLN A 26 12.80 -1.19 14.45
CA GLN A 26 13.76 -2.23 14.86
C GLN A 26 13.32 -3.65 14.46
N ASP A 27 12.98 -3.83 13.18
CA ASP A 27 12.53 -5.09 12.58
C ASP A 27 11.14 -5.62 12.97
N VAL A 28 10.38 -4.94 13.84
CA VAL A 28 9.00 -5.32 14.20
C VAL A 28 8.07 -5.40 12.98
N HIS A 29 8.36 -4.63 11.93
CA HIS A 29 7.58 -4.61 10.69
C HIS A 29 8.31 -5.28 9.51
N GLU A 30 9.10 -6.32 9.76
CA GLU A 30 9.83 -7.07 8.73
C GLU A 30 8.96 -7.44 7.51
N ARG A 31 7.72 -7.88 7.73
CA ARG A 31 6.80 -8.23 6.63
C ARG A 31 6.46 -7.06 5.71
N LEU A 32 6.29 -5.85 6.26
CA LEU A 32 6.10 -4.66 5.43
C LEU A 32 7.37 -4.33 4.64
N VAL A 33 8.55 -4.52 5.25
CA VAL A 33 9.85 -4.36 4.56
C VAL A 33 9.99 -5.35 3.40
N GLU A 34 9.63 -6.63 3.60
CA GLU A 34 9.62 -7.62 2.52
C GLU A 34 8.69 -7.24 1.37
N LEU A 35 7.48 -6.77 1.68
CA LEU A 35 6.54 -6.28 0.67
C LEU A 35 7.11 -5.08 -0.10
N ILE A 36 7.76 -4.14 0.58
CA ILE A 36 8.42 -3.00 -0.07
C ILE A 36 9.55 -3.47 -0.99
N ARG A 37 10.35 -4.43 -0.55
CA ARG A 37 11.42 -5.04 -1.38
C ARG A 37 10.86 -5.74 -2.60
N HIS A 38 9.74 -6.45 -2.46
CA HIS A 38 9.01 -7.07 -3.58
C HIS A 38 8.52 -6.03 -4.60
N ILE A 39 7.97 -4.90 -4.13
CA ILE A 39 7.59 -3.80 -5.02
C ILE A 39 8.82 -3.25 -5.75
N LYS A 40 9.94 -3.05 -5.05
CA LYS A 40 11.19 -2.54 -5.62
C LYS A 40 11.83 -3.46 -6.66
N SER A 41 11.70 -4.77 -6.49
CA SER A 41 12.29 -5.77 -7.39
C SER A 41 11.40 -6.11 -8.59
N SER A 42 10.16 -5.63 -8.61
CA SER A 42 9.19 -5.86 -9.68
C SER A 42 8.93 -4.61 -10.52
N ASP A 43 8.17 -4.78 -11.61
CA ASP A 43 7.73 -3.68 -12.48
C ASP A 43 6.74 -2.73 -11.80
N TYR A 44 6.25 -3.08 -10.60
CA TYR A 44 5.37 -2.22 -9.84
C TYR A 44 6.05 -0.94 -9.35
N LYS A 45 7.37 -0.96 -9.12
CA LYS A 45 8.12 0.21 -8.64
C LYS A 45 7.93 1.46 -9.51
N ASP A 46 7.73 1.25 -10.82
CA ASP A 46 7.62 2.31 -11.83
C ASP A 46 6.17 2.81 -11.99
N ARG A 47 5.19 2.06 -11.47
CA ARG A 47 3.77 2.35 -11.64
C ARG A 47 3.08 2.75 -10.33
N LEU A 48 3.51 2.18 -9.21
CA LEU A 48 2.96 2.42 -7.90
C LEU A 48 3.73 3.54 -7.20
N TYR A 49 2.99 4.36 -6.48
CA TYR A 49 3.49 5.37 -5.57
C TYR A 49 3.17 4.97 -4.14
N GLY A 50 4.16 5.13 -3.26
CA GLY A 50 4.07 4.78 -1.85
C GLY A 50 4.15 5.99 -0.93
N SER A 51 3.51 5.89 0.23
CA SER A 51 3.75 6.73 1.39
C SER A 51 3.59 5.90 2.67
N THR A 52 3.97 6.48 3.81
CA THR A 52 3.80 5.85 5.13
C THR A 52 2.94 6.73 6.01
N SER A 53 2.10 6.11 6.84
CA SER A 53 1.34 6.80 7.88
C SER A 53 1.30 5.97 9.14
N MET A 54 2.07 6.37 10.16
CA MET A 54 2.30 5.56 11.37
C MET A 54 2.87 4.19 10.99
N ASP A 55 2.10 3.12 11.19
CA ASP A 55 2.40 1.72 10.86
C ASP A 55 1.95 1.32 9.45
N LYS A 56 1.19 2.16 8.75
CA LYS A 56 0.55 1.84 7.47
C LYS A 56 1.43 2.13 6.27
N LEU A 57 1.50 1.16 5.37
CA LEU A 57 1.95 1.37 4.00
C LEU A 57 0.75 1.81 3.16
N VAL A 58 0.86 2.96 2.52
CA VAL A 58 -0.19 3.57 1.71
C VAL A 58 0.27 3.53 0.25
N ILE A 59 -0.51 2.92 -0.63
CA ILE A 59 -0.15 2.69 -2.03
C ILE A 59 -1.24 3.23 -2.95
N SER A 60 -0.85 3.94 -4.01
CA SER A 60 -1.74 4.40 -5.08
C SER A 60 -1.01 4.37 -6.43
N ILE A 61 -1.75 4.62 -7.51
CA ILE A 61 -1.20 4.87 -8.86
C ILE A 61 -1.06 6.37 -9.19
N TYR A 62 -1.39 7.24 -8.22
CA TYR A 62 -1.32 8.69 -8.35
C TYR A 62 -0.25 9.27 -7.44
N ASN A 63 0.39 10.34 -7.91
CA ASN A 63 1.21 11.24 -7.10
C ASN A 63 0.78 12.68 -7.40
N PRO A 64 0.33 13.48 -6.42
CA PRO A 64 0.25 13.18 -4.98
C PRO A 64 -0.79 12.08 -4.64
N ILE A 65 -0.55 11.38 -3.53
CA ILE A 65 -1.43 10.32 -3.02
C ILE A 65 -2.55 10.94 -2.20
N ASP A 66 -3.79 10.59 -2.51
CA ASP A 66 -4.96 10.95 -1.70
C ASP A 66 -5.38 9.80 -0.78
N TYR A 67 -5.36 10.03 0.54
CA TYR A 67 -5.51 8.97 1.54
C TYR A 67 -6.94 8.44 1.69
N ASP A 68 -7.90 8.98 0.94
CA ASP A 68 -9.29 8.53 0.93
C ASP A 68 -9.81 8.12 -0.45
N LYS A 69 -8.96 8.10 -1.49
CA LYS A 69 -9.39 7.85 -2.86
C LYS A 69 -8.37 7.06 -3.67
N GLU A 70 -8.84 6.01 -4.33
CA GLU A 70 -8.06 5.11 -5.16
C GLU A 70 -6.73 4.73 -4.50
N VAL A 71 -6.84 4.26 -3.25
CA VAL A 71 -5.71 4.04 -2.36
C VAL A 71 -5.87 2.75 -1.57
N LEU A 72 -4.79 1.99 -1.49
CA LEU A 72 -4.68 0.76 -0.71
C LEU A 72 -3.86 1.04 0.54
N HIS A 73 -4.47 0.83 1.71
CA HIS A 73 -3.80 0.86 3.00
C HIS A 73 -3.50 -0.56 3.43
N ILE A 74 -2.24 -0.82 3.77
CA ILE A 74 -1.74 -2.12 4.21
C ILE A 74 -1.12 -1.96 5.59
N THR A 75 -1.54 -2.81 6.52
CA THR A 75 -0.82 -3.02 7.79
C THR A 75 -0.55 -4.49 8.01
N PHE A 76 0.40 -4.78 8.88
CA PHE A 76 0.67 -6.10 9.40
C PHE A 76 0.55 -6.07 10.92
N ASP A 77 -0.40 -6.85 11.45
CA ASP A 77 -0.57 -7.04 12.89
C ASP A 77 0.43 -8.10 13.35
N THR A 78 1.38 -7.68 14.17
CA THR A 78 2.48 -8.53 14.67
C THR A 78 2.05 -9.50 15.75
N TRP A 79 0.92 -9.24 16.42
CA TRP A 79 0.40 -10.09 17.50
C TRP A 79 -0.39 -11.25 16.92
N THR A 80 -1.26 -10.94 15.95
CA THR A 80 -2.06 -11.98 15.28
C THR A 80 -1.38 -12.58 14.06
N ARG A 81 -0.24 -12.00 13.63
CA ARG A 81 0.51 -12.37 12.42
C ARG A 81 -0.37 -12.32 11.17
N LYS A 82 -1.13 -11.24 11.03
CA LYS A 82 -2.09 -11.06 9.93
C LYS A 82 -1.89 -9.77 9.16
N TRP A 83 -2.03 -9.88 7.85
CA TRP A 83 -2.15 -8.74 6.96
C TRP A 83 -3.54 -8.14 7.05
N ASN A 84 -3.63 -6.82 6.90
CA ASN A 84 -4.89 -6.09 6.80
C ASN A 84 -4.85 -5.17 5.58
N PHE A 85 -5.67 -5.47 4.59
CA PHE A 85 -5.74 -4.72 3.34
C PHE A 85 -7.05 -3.95 3.30
N LYS A 86 -6.98 -2.62 3.10
CA LYS A 86 -8.14 -1.73 3.02
C LYS A 86 -8.03 -0.85 1.78
N TYR A 87 -8.94 -1.00 0.84
CA TYR A 87 -8.97 -0.19 -0.38
C TYR A 87 -10.14 0.77 -0.39
N PHE A 88 -9.85 2.04 -0.66
CA PHE A 88 -10.81 3.10 -0.81
C PHE A 88 -10.88 3.48 -2.28
N ALA A 89 -12.02 3.25 -2.93
CA ALA A 89 -12.23 3.68 -4.32
C ALA A 89 -12.66 5.15 -4.41
N MET A 90 -13.44 5.62 -3.42
CA MET A 90 -13.99 6.97 -3.38
C MET A 90 -13.99 7.56 -1.97
N PRO A 91 -13.89 8.90 -1.84
CA PRO A 91 -13.97 9.57 -0.56
C PRO A 91 -15.30 9.39 0.17
N PHE A 92 -15.26 9.54 1.49
CA PHE A 92 -16.42 9.47 2.39
C PHE A 92 -17.23 8.17 2.36
N GLN A 93 -16.72 7.15 1.66
CA GLN A 93 -17.30 5.82 1.63
C GLN A 93 -16.51 4.89 2.53
N LYS A 94 -17.18 3.81 2.97
CA LYS A 94 -16.46 2.69 3.58
C LYS A 94 -15.49 2.11 2.55
N PRO A 95 -14.37 1.51 2.99
CA PRO A 95 -13.48 0.84 2.06
C PRO A 95 -14.28 -0.19 1.24
N GLN A 96 -14.12 -0.15 -0.08
CA GLN A 96 -14.76 -1.10 -0.99
C GLN A 96 -14.26 -2.52 -0.74
N PHE A 97 -13.02 -2.63 -0.26
CA PHE A 97 -12.40 -3.89 0.09
C PHE A 97 -11.76 -3.80 1.45
N VAL A 98 -12.08 -4.77 2.31
CA VAL A 98 -11.41 -5.01 3.59
C VAL A 98 -11.17 -6.51 3.68
N ARG A 99 -9.92 -6.93 3.70
CA ARG A 99 -9.56 -8.34 3.89
C ARG A 99 -8.39 -8.49 4.83
N THR A 100 -8.40 -9.62 5.51
CA THR A 100 -7.29 -10.08 6.32
C THR A 100 -6.75 -11.37 5.73
N TYR A 101 -5.44 -11.54 5.83
CA TYR A 101 -4.75 -12.73 5.32
C TYR A 101 -3.74 -13.20 6.34
N ASP A 102 -3.46 -14.50 6.30
CA ASP A 102 -2.38 -15.06 7.10
C ASP A 102 -1.04 -14.58 6.53
N GLU A 103 -0.03 -14.51 7.40
CA GLU A 103 1.28 -13.91 7.11
C GLU A 103 1.92 -14.37 5.79
N GLU A 104 1.91 -15.68 5.52
CA GLU A 104 2.55 -16.28 4.35
C GLU A 104 1.89 -15.86 3.03
N GLN A 105 0.64 -15.39 3.07
CA GLN A 105 -0.13 -15.05 1.88
C GLN A 105 0.05 -13.60 1.43
N GLY A 106 0.69 -12.74 2.24
CA GLY A 106 0.69 -11.29 2.03
C GLY A 106 1.11 -10.83 0.65
N ILE A 107 2.25 -11.31 0.16
CA ILE A 107 2.82 -10.94 -1.14
C ILE A 107 1.94 -11.44 -2.28
N GLU A 108 1.53 -12.72 -2.24
CA GLU A 108 0.65 -13.31 -3.26
C GLU A 108 -0.69 -12.56 -3.35
N LYS A 109 -1.29 -12.21 -2.20
CA LYS A 109 -2.55 -11.45 -2.15
C LYS A 109 -2.38 -10.01 -2.59
N PHE A 110 -1.22 -9.39 -2.32
CA PHE A 110 -0.87 -8.11 -2.90
C PHE A 110 -0.82 -8.16 -4.43
N ASP A 111 -0.11 -9.11 -5.02
CA ASP A 111 -0.02 -9.26 -6.47
C ASP A 111 -1.40 -9.45 -7.11
N ASN A 112 -2.22 -10.33 -6.53
CA ASN A 112 -3.58 -10.56 -7.00
C ASN A 112 -4.43 -9.29 -6.91
N PHE A 113 -4.24 -8.48 -5.86
CA PHE A 113 -4.97 -7.24 -5.68
C PHE A 113 -4.57 -6.18 -6.70
N ILE A 114 -3.27 -5.99 -6.95
CA ILE A 114 -2.75 -5.08 -7.97
C ILE A 114 -3.27 -5.47 -9.37
N LYS A 115 -3.27 -6.78 -9.69
CA LYS A 115 -3.83 -7.31 -10.94
C LYS A 115 -5.33 -7.03 -11.08
N MET A 116 -6.10 -7.27 -10.01
CA MET A 116 -7.54 -7.03 -9.96
C MET A 116 -7.87 -5.56 -10.23
N LEU A 117 -7.10 -4.64 -9.65
CA LEU A 117 -7.27 -3.20 -9.86
C LEU A 117 -6.71 -2.69 -11.20
N LYS A 118 -6.02 -3.54 -11.97
CA LYS A 118 -5.29 -3.17 -13.19
C LYS A 118 -4.23 -2.10 -12.93
N TRP A 119 -3.56 -2.19 -11.78
CA TRP A 119 -2.52 -1.25 -11.36
C TRP A 119 -1.11 -1.68 -11.78
N GLN A 120 -0.97 -2.80 -12.48
CA GLN A 120 0.24 -3.17 -13.21
C GLN A 120 0.51 -2.20 -14.36
N LYS A 121 1.77 -2.13 -14.80
CA LYS A 121 2.15 -1.44 -16.03
C LYS A 121 1.39 -2.05 -17.21
N ILE A 122 0.75 -1.23 -18.04
CA ILE A 122 0.18 -1.69 -19.31
C ILE A 122 1.32 -1.74 -20.29
N THR A 123 1.79 -2.94 -20.63
CA THR A 123 2.69 -3.13 -21.77
C THR A 123 1.81 -3.07 -23.02
N SER A 124 1.92 -1.99 -23.79
CA SER A 124 1.40 -1.95 -25.15
C SER A 124 2.18 -3.00 -25.97
N LEU A 125 1.48 -4.00 -26.51
CA LEU A 125 2.02 -4.90 -27.53
C LEU A 125 2.26 -4.15 -28.84
#